data_AF-A0A536V3K5-F1
#
_entry.id   AF-A0A536V3K5-F1
#
_cell.length_a   1.000
_cell.length_b   1.000
_cell.length_c   1.000
_cell.angle_alpha   90.00
_cell.angle_beta   90.00
_cell.angle_gamma   90.00
#
_symmetry.space_group_name_H-M   'P 1'
#
loop_
_entity.id
_entity.type
_entity.pdbx_description
1 polymer ?
#
loop_
_entity_poly.entity_id
_entity_poly.type
_entity_poly.pdbx_seq_one_letter_code
_entity_poly.pdbx_strand_id
1 'polypeptide(L)'
;MTTQQITADPSALKKETPMTQSLYQRLGSAEGIAAIVDDAVDRHAVNPLLAPRFSGRDLPRAKQMGTLFFCMGAGGPQKYDGRD
;
A
#
# COMPACT_ATOMS: atom_id res chain seq x y z
N MET A 1 -50.57 -2.76 -38.91
CA MET A 1 -49.98 -3.86 -38.12
C MET A 1 -48.65 -4.18 -38.80
N THR A 2 -47.46 -3.90 -38.27
CA THR A 2 -47.02 -3.92 -36.88
C THR A 2 -45.76 -3.06 -36.76
N THR A 3 -45.77 -2.12 -35.84
CA THR A 3 -44.59 -1.44 -35.29
C THR A 3 -43.73 -2.46 -34.56
N GLN A 4 -42.42 -2.54 -34.86
CA GLN A 4 -41.45 -3.13 -33.94
C GLN A 4 -40.40 -2.08 -33.61
N GLN A 5 -40.48 -1.57 -32.37
CA GLN A 5 -39.46 -0.76 -31.74
C GLN A 5 -38.23 -1.63 -31.49
N ILE A 6 -37.08 -1.14 -31.93
CA ILE A 6 -35.78 -1.68 -31.56
C ILE A 6 -35.43 -1.02 -30.22
N THR A 7 -35.70 -1.69 -29.10
CA THR A 7 -35.16 -1.28 -27.81
C THR A 7 -33.71 -1.73 -27.74
N ALA A 8 -32.78 -0.82 -28.02
CA ALA A 8 -31.39 -1.01 -27.63
C ALA A 8 -31.33 -0.94 -26.11
N ASP A 9 -30.98 -2.05 -25.46
CA ASP A 9 -30.69 -2.11 -24.03
C ASP A 9 -29.46 -1.21 -23.74
N PRO A 10 -29.58 -0.13 -22.95
CA PRO A 10 -28.43 0.73 -22.62
C PRO A 10 -27.47 0.11 -21.60
N SER A 11 -27.64 -1.18 -21.26
CA SER A 11 -26.84 -1.88 -20.24
C SER A 11 -25.61 -2.62 -20.81
N ALA A 12 -25.30 -2.46 -22.10
CA ALA A 12 -24.09 -3.01 -22.69
C ALA A 12 -22.98 -1.95 -22.69
N LEU A 13 -22.16 -1.92 -21.62
CA LEU A 13 -20.73 -1.51 -21.57
C LEU A 13 -20.36 -0.99 -20.16
N LYS A 14 -20.47 -1.83 -19.14
CA LYS A 14 -19.54 -1.77 -18.01
C LYS A 14 -18.60 -2.95 -18.18
N LYS A 15 -17.49 -2.73 -18.88
CA LYS A 15 -16.36 -3.65 -18.75
C LYS A 15 -15.92 -3.54 -17.29
N GLU A 16 -16.18 -4.57 -16.49
CA GLU A 16 -15.55 -4.69 -15.18
C GLU A 16 -14.04 -4.74 -15.42
N THR A 17 -13.37 -3.61 -15.21
CA THR A 17 -11.91 -3.61 -15.09
C THR A 17 -11.61 -4.57 -13.95
N PRO A 18 -10.86 -5.67 -14.16
CA PRO A 18 -10.49 -6.53 -13.05
C PRO A 18 -9.82 -5.63 -12.03
N MET A 19 -10.36 -5.58 -10.80
CA MET A 19 -9.75 -4.83 -9.71
C MET A 19 -8.38 -5.45 -9.47
N THR A 20 -7.37 -4.89 -10.13
CA THR A 20 -5.99 -5.30 -9.94
C THR A 20 -5.69 -5.11 -8.47
N GLN A 21 -5.24 -6.18 -7.83
CA GLN A 21 -4.90 -6.14 -6.41
C GLN A 21 -4.04 -4.91 -6.11
N SER A 22 -4.35 -4.23 -5.00
CA SER A 22 -3.55 -3.08 -4.57
C SER A 22 -2.10 -3.51 -4.33
N LEU A 23 -1.16 -2.56 -4.37
CA LEU A 23 0.22 -2.87 -4.02
C LEU A 23 0.29 -3.46 -2.60
N TYR A 24 -0.51 -2.95 -1.67
CA TYR A 24 -0.67 -3.50 -0.33
C TYR A 24 -0.97 -5.01 -0.35
N GLN A 25 -1.97 -5.45 -1.13
CA GLN A 25 -2.33 -6.86 -1.24
C GLN A 25 -1.19 -7.70 -1.84
N ARG A 26 -0.53 -7.17 -2.88
CA ARG A 26 0.59 -7.85 -3.56
C ARG A 26 1.84 -7.97 -2.69
N LEU A 27 2.04 -7.05 -1.75
CA LEU A 27 3.14 -7.06 -0.79
C LEU A 27 2.87 -7.94 0.45
N GLY A 28 1.75 -8.67 0.50
CA GLY A 28 1.41 -9.50 1.66
C GLY A 28 0.72 -8.71 2.78
N SER A 29 0.03 -7.62 2.44
CA SER A 29 -0.72 -6.79 3.38
C SER A 29 0.18 -6.21 4.49
N ALA A 30 -0.37 -5.96 5.69
CA ALA A 30 0.38 -5.30 6.76
C ALA A 30 1.60 -6.12 7.23
N GLU A 31 1.48 -7.45 7.27
CA GLU A 31 2.55 -8.33 7.73
C GLU A 31 3.75 -8.33 6.77
N GLY A 32 3.50 -8.48 5.47
CA GLY A 32 4.58 -8.44 4.48
C GLY A 32 5.25 -7.08 4.40
N ILE A 33 4.48 -5.98 4.50
CA ILE A 33 5.06 -4.63 4.58
C ILE A 33 5.87 -4.45 5.88
N ALA A 34 5.39 -4.95 7.02
CA ALA A 34 6.12 -4.88 8.28
C ALA A 34 7.47 -5.60 8.19
N ALA A 35 7.51 -6.79 7.58
CA ALA A 35 8.75 -7.53 7.37
C ALA A 35 9.74 -6.78 6.47
N ILE A 36 9.25 -6.15 5.38
CA ILE A 36 10.09 -5.31 4.50
C ILE A 36 10.68 -4.11 5.27
N VAL A 37 9.85 -3.42 6.06
CA VAL A 37 10.28 -2.26 6.83
C VAL A 37 11.26 -2.64 7.94
N ASP A 38 11.00 -3.74 8.64
CA ASP A 38 11.87 -4.28 9.69
C ASP A 38 13.30 -4.50 9.17
N ASP A 39 13.39 -5.26 8.07
CA ASP A 39 14.63 -5.60 7.40
C ASP A 39 15.32 -4.37 6.78
N ALA A 40 14.55 -3.44 6.23
CA ALA A 40 15.09 -2.17 5.74
C ALA A 40 15.73 -1.37 6.90
N VAL A 41 15.01 -1.13 7.99
CA VAL A 41 15.53 -0.35 9.13
C VAL A 41 16.77 -1.01 9.73
N ASP A 42 16.80 -2.33 9.86
CA ASP A 42 17.97 -3.03 10.40
C ASP A 42 19.20 -2.88 9.52
N ARG A 43 19.05 -3.02 8.19
CA ARG A 43 20.15 -2.77 7.26
C ARG A 43 20.63 -1.32 7.28
N HIS A 44 19.72 -0.36 7.42
CA HIS A 44 20.08 1.06 7.48
C HIS A 44 20.81 1.41 8.78
N ALA A 45 20.44 0.77 9.90
CA ALA A 45 21.04 1.01 11.21
C ALA A 45 22.49 0.53 11.30
N VAL A 46 22.90 -0.46 10.49
CA VAL A 46 24.27 -0.98 10.46
C VAL A 46 25.10 -0.50 9.26
N ASN A 47 24.48 0.19 8.30
CA ASN A 47 25.18 0.70 7.12
C ASN A 47 26.08 1.90 7.49
N PRO A 48 27.39 1.89 7.20
CA PRO A 48 28.30 2.99 7.60
C PRO A 48 27.91 4.38 7.10
N LEU A 49 27.23 4.48 5.95
CA LEU A 49 26.80 5.75 5.35
C LEU A 49 25.47 6.26 5.92
N LEU A 50 24.66 5.38 6.50
CA LEU A 50 23.28 5.68 6.93
C LEU A 50 23.12 5.59 8.45
N ALA A 51 23.86 4.71 9.12
CA ALA A 51 23.83 4.46 10.57
C ALA A 51 23.88 5.75 11.42
N PRO A 52 24.67 6.80 11.08
CA PRO A 52 24.63 8.06 11.83
C PRO A 52 23.25 8.71 11.92
N ARG A 53 22.35 8.47 10.94
CA ARG A 53 20.97 8.97 10.95
C ARG A 53 20.02 8.17 11.85
N PHE A 54 20.39 6.94 12.18
CA PHE A 54 19.61 6.01 13.00
C PHE A 54 20.16 5.88 14.43
N SER A 55 21.39 6.35 14.67
CA SER A 55 22.01 6.36 16.00
C SER A 55 21.20 7.16 17.02
N GLY A 56 20.96 6.57 18.19
CA GLY A 56 20.18 7.19 19.27
C GLY A 56 18.68 7.37 18.98
N ARG A 57 18.16 6.82 17.88
CA ARG A 57 16.73 6.86 17.53
C ARG A 57 16.00 5.64 18.10
N ASP A 58 14.71 5.79 18.33
CA ASP A 58 13.80 4.69 18.67
C ASP A 58 13.49 3.89 17.39
N LEU A 59 14.27 2.84 17.15
CA LEU A 59 14.11 1.97 15.96
C LEU A 59 12.80 1.20 15.95
N PRO A 60 12.32 0.61 17.07
CA PRO A 60 10.97 0.01 17.11
C PRO A 60 9.88 0.98 16.66
N ARG A 61 9.91 2.23 17.16
CA ARG A 61 8.96 3.25 16.70
C ARG A 61 9.14 3.60 15.23
N ALA A 62 10.38 3.71 14.74
CA ALA A 62 10.64 3.96 13.33
C ALA A 62 10.07 2.86 12.42
N LYS A 63 10.23 1.59 12.79
CA LYS A 63 9.66 0.43 12.09
C LYS A 63 8.13 0.47 12.09
N GLN A 64 7.51 0.77 13.23
CA GLN A 64 6.06 0.92 13.34
C GLN A 64 5.54 2.04 12.42
N MET A 65 6.15 3.23 12.48
CA MET A 65 5.73 4.38 11.69
C MET A 65 5.97 4.17 10.20
N GLY A 66 7.10 3.57 9.83
CA GLY A 66 7.39 3.19 8.45
C GLY A 66 6.36 2.19 7.92
N THR A 67 5.97 1.20 8.72
CA THR A 67 4.93 0.23 8.35
C THR A 67 3.60 0.94 8.06
N LEU A 68 3.14 1.84 8.93
CA LEU A 68 1.91 2.60 8.70
C LEU A 68 1.99 3.49 7.46
N PHE A 69 3.13 4.17 7.25
CA PHE A 69 3.37 5.02 6.09
C PHE A 69 3.27 4.21 4.78
N PHE A 70 3.97 3.08 4.69
CA PHE A 70 3.94 2.23 3.50
C PHE A 70 2.61 1.51 3.33
N CYS A 71 1.94 1.10 4.40
CA CYS A 71 0.60 0.53 4.31
C CYS A 71 -0.37 1.53 3.68
N MET A 72 -0.43 2.77 4.19
CA MET A 72 -1.28 3.82 3.61
C MET A 72 -0.90 4.09 2.15
N GLY A 73 0.39 4.32 1.89
CA GLY A 73 0.89 4.66 0.55
C GLY A 73 0.69 3.54 -0.48
N ALA A 74 0.65 2.28 -0.05
CA ALA A 74 0.42 1.12 -0.92
C ALA A 74 -1.07 0.81 -1.16
N GLY A 75 -1.99 1.61 -0.60
CA GLY A 75 -3.44 1.43 -0.70
C GLY A 75 -4.02 0.47 0.35
N GLY A 76 -3.35 0.33 1.48
CA GLY A 76 -3.83 -0.38 2.66
C GLY A 76 -4.74 0.50 3.55
N PRO A 77 -5.54 -0.11 4.44
CA PRO A 77 -6.49 0.62 5.28
C PRO A 77 -5.86 1.36 6.46
N GLN A 78 -4.57 1.16 6.73
CA GLN A 78 -3.88 1.74 7.86
C GLN A 78 -3.73 3.26 7.71
N LYS A 79 -3.91 3.97 8.81
CA LYS A 79 -3.65 5.39 8.91
C LYS A 79 -2.24 5.64 9.45
N TYR A 80 -1.54 6.56 8.82
CA TYR A 80 -0.28 7.13 9.22
C TYR A 80 -0.57 8.55 9.70
N ASP A 81 -0.36 8.78 10.99
CA ASP A 81 -0.55 10.08 11.66
C ASP A 81 0.80 10.75 11.99
N GLY A 82 1.86 10.36 11.27
CA GLY A 82 3.16 11.01 11.39
C GLY A 82 3.18 12.36 10.67
N ARG A 83 4.33 13.03 10.72
CA ARG A 83 4.51 14.32 10.04
C ARG A 83 4.66 14.13 8.53
N ASP A 84 4.15 15.08 7.77
CA ASP A 84 4.39 15.27 6.33
C ASP A 84 5.82 15.75 6.05
#